data_AF-A0A1Q5F0G8-F1
#
_entry.id   AF-A0A1Q5F0G8-F1
#
_cell.length_a   1.000
_cell.length_b   1.000
_cell.length_c   1.000
_cell.angle_alpha   90.00
_cell.angle_beta   90.00
_cell.angle_gamma   90.00
#
_symmetry.space_group_name_H-M   'P 1'
#
loop_
_entity.id
_entity.type
_entity.pdbx_description
1 polymer ?
#
loop_
_entity_poly.entity_id
_entity_poly.type
_entity_poly.pdbx_seq_one_letter_code
_entity_poly.pdbx_strand_id
1 'polypeptide(L)'
;MNTTIATSVPVGSFFDLSRKDPELLRLREEGAESALPFALMERLLKSGTPYAQHARSLRSENVTVAGVAFDWFDAQLPGEIANEINLTNYEIAEHTDARREALSEALDRLSLVHPEGFARVREFVRGLLWVELKPGVRASSLTSSSDPALPYIVLFSDKARHHIPPNTVSPEPSPRFLAENLLHEGTHQSISFHVLQHQVFADGYSSKESPKIEIKWRASQGVARNQFWEVDRAFHATCVYNQLLRFRRTELDRNDLTANERACFQAAYDEGLPAVRYLMRELELLSEHFTPHGVELLADLRQQTDHL
;
A
#
# COMPACT_ATOMS: atom_id res chain seq x y z
N MET A 1 9.22 -8.42 21.45
CA MET A 1 7.85 -7.98 21.12
C MET A 1 7.89 -7.51 19.68
N ASN A 2 7.53 -8.40 18.76
CA ASN A 2 7.53 -8.24 17.29
C ASN A 2 6.28 -9.00 16.81
N THR A 3 5.34 -8.54 15.98
CA THR A 3 4.98 -7.28 15.32
C THR A 3 3.55 -7.50 14.79
N THR A 4 2.69 -6.50 14.89
CA THR A 4 1.27 -6.49 14.46
C THR A 4 1.01 -6.89 13.00
N ILE A 5 1.99 -6.72 12.12
CA ILE A 5 2.01 -7.12 10.71
C ILE A 5 3.47 -7.37 10.28
N ALA A 6 3.69 -8.02 9.15
CA ALA A 6 5.03 -8.40 8.71
C ALA A 6 5.96 -7.19 8.55
N THR A 7 7.14 -7.25 9.16
CA THR A 7 8.17 -6.20 9.08
C THR A 7 9.39 -6.62 8.26
N SER A 8 9.48 -7.90 7.91
CA SER A 8 10.51 -8.48 7.06
C SER A 8 9.94 -9.63 6.24
N VAL A 9 10.54 -9.89 5.09
CA VAL A 9 10.29 -11.07 4.26
C VAL A 9 11.26 -12.16 4.73
N PRO A 10 10.80 -13.28 5.30
CA PRO A 10 11.71 -14.33 5.75
C PRO A 10 12.47 -14.95 4.59
N VAL A 11 13.77 -15.16 4.80
CA VAL A 11 14.65 -15.81 3.82
C VAL A 11 14.12 -17.20 3.47
N GLY A 12 14.05 -17.50 2.18
CA GLY A 12 13.50 -18.73 1.62
C GLY A 12 11.98 -18.81 1.55
N SER A 13 11.26 -17.79 2.03
CA SER A 13 9.79 -17.76 1.97
C SER A 13 9.26 -17.66 0.53
N PHE A 14 7.92 -17.74 0.38
CA PHE A 14 7.30 -17.63 -0.94
C PHE A 14 7.61 -16.30 -1.64
N PHE A 15 7.65 -15.19 -0.90
CA PHE A 15 7.91 -13.87 -1.46
C PHE A 15 9.38 -13.45 -1.38
N ASP A 16 10.28 -14.30 -0.86
CA ASP A 16 11.72 -13.99 -0.88
C ASP A 16 12.22 -13.92 -2.33
N LEU A 17 12.38 -12.69 -2.83
CA LEU A 17 12.89 -12.41 -4.17
C LEU A 17 14.36 -12.79 -4.36
N SER A 18 15.07 -13.24 -3.32
CA SER A 18 16.44 -13.77 -3.37
C SER A 18 16.52 -15.30 -3.35
N ARG A 19 15.39 -16.01 -3.13
CA ARG A 19 15.38 -17.48 -3.03
C ARG A 19 15.96 -18.13 -4.28
N LYS A 20 16.52 -19.33 -4.09
CA LYS A 20 17.15 -20.18 -5.14
C LYS A 20 16.12 -20.94 -5.98
N ASP A 21 15.10 -20.22 -6.43
CA ASP A 21 14.11 -20.74 -7.38
C ASP A 21 14.67 -20.62 -8.81
N PRO A 22 14.61 -21.67 -9.66
CA PRO A 22 15.21 -21.66 -10.99
C PRO A 22 14.74 -20.50 -11.88
N GLU A 23 13.46 -20.14 -11.78
CA GLU A 23 12.89 -19.08 -12.59
C GLU A 23 13.40 -17.70 -12.16
N LEU A 24 13.43 -17.46 -10.83
CA LEU A 24 13.96 -16.20 -10.29
C LEU A 24 15.47 -16.09 -10.54
N LEU A 25 16.22 -17.18 -10.44
CA LEU A 25 17.65 -17.21 -10.77
C LEU A 25 17.88 -16.83 -12.23
N ARG A 26 17.12 -17.44 -13.15
CA ARG A 26 17.19 -17.12 -14.58
C ARG A 26 16.90 -15.64 -14.86
N LEU A 27 15.89 -15.06 -14.22
CA LEU A 27 15.59 -13.62 -14.37
C LEU A 27 16.76 -12.74 -13.92
N ARG A 28 17.43 -13.07 -12.82
CA ARG A 28 18.61 -12.33 -12.33
C ARG A 28 19.81 -12.51 -13.26
N GLU A 29 20.09 -13.73 -13.70
CA GLU A 29 21.21 -14.03 -14.62
C GLU A 29 21.05 -13.34 -15.98
N GLU A 30 19.82 -13.13 -16.43
CA GLU A 30 19.49 -12.40 -17.66
C GLU A 30 19.37 -10.87 -17.45
N GLY A 31 19.65 -10.34 -16.25
CA GLY A 31 19.58 -8.91 -15.94
C GLY A 31 18.16 -8.33 -15.94
N ALA A 32 17.15 -9.17 -15.70
CA ALA A 32 15.73 -8.81 -15.69
C ALA A 32 15.18 -8.80 -14.26
N GLU A 33 15.92 -8.23 -13.29
CA GLU A 33 15.51 -8.22 -11.88
C GLU A 33 14.21 -7.44 -11.63
N SER A 34 13.94 -6.41 -12.43
CA SER A 34 12.68 -5.64 -12.38
C SER A 34 11.44 -6.50 -12.72
N ALA A 35 11.62 -7.66 -13.35
CA ALA A 35 10.55 -8.61 -13.66
C ALA A 35 10.21 -9.59 -12.52
N LEU A 36 11.01 -9.63 -11.44
CA LEU A 36 10.83 -10.58 -10.32
C LEU A 36 9.45 -10.46 -9.63
N PRO A 37 8.89 -9.25 -9.38
CA PRO A 37 7.54 -9.12 -8.83
C PRO A 37 6.46 -9.80 -9.70
N PHE A 38 6.62 -9.75 -11.01
CA PHE A 38 5.67 -10.32 -11.96
C PHE A 38 5.76 -11.85 -12.01
N ALA A 39 6.94 -12.44 -11.80
CA ALA A 39 7.06 -13.90 -11.62
C ALA A 39 6.33 -14.39 -10.36
N LEU A 40 6.28 -13.57 -9.29
CA LEU A 40 5.45 -13.89 -8.13
C LEU A 40 3.95 -13.78 -8.45
N MET A 41 3.54 -12.76 -9.21
CA MET A 41 2.16 -12.60 -9.70
C MET A 41 1.69 -13.84 -10.47
N GLU A 42 2.50 -14.40 -11.37
CA GLU A 42 2.18 -15.65 -12.08
C GLU A 42 1.84 -16.79 -11.12
N ARG A 43 2.66 -16.95 -10.07
CA ARG A 43 2.51 -18.03 -9.09
C ARG A 43 1.35 -17.82 -8.13
N LEU A 44 1.02 -16.57 -7.80
CA LEU A 44 -0.12 -16.20 -6.96
C LEU A 44 -1.43 -16.47 -7.69
N LEU A 45 -1.54 -16.02 -8.94
CA LEU A 45 -2.77 -16.09 -9.72
C LEU A 45 -3.01 -17.47 -10.32
N LYS A 46 -1.94 -18.22 -10.66
CA LYS A 46 -2.02 -19.52 -11.34
C LYS A 46 -2.87 -19.48 -12.61
N SER A 47 -2.90 -18.32 -13.28
CA SER A 47 -3.68 -18.08 -14.50
C SER A 47 -3.07 -18.74 -15.75
N GLY A 48 -1.79 -19.10 -15.70
CA GLY A 48 -1.02 -19.60 -16.84
C GLY A 48 -0.49 -18.48 -17.75
N THR A 49 -0.78 -17.21 -17.44
CA THR A 49 -0.24 -16.05 -18.15
C THR A 49 1.21 -15.80 -17.72
N PRO A 50 2.17 -15.66 -18.66
CA PRO A 50 3.58 -15.44 -18.34
C PRO A 50 3.89 -13.95 -18.06
N TYR A 51 3.32 -13.38 -17.00
CA TYR A 51 3.47 -11.96 -16.63
C TYR A 51 4.93 -11.49 -16.55
N ALA A 52 5.86 -12.30 -16.03
CA ALA A 52 7.29 -11.99 -15.98
C ALA A 52 7.88 -11.83 -17.38
N GLN A 53 7.45 -12.64 -18.35
CA GLN A 53 7.88 -12.50 -19.74
C GLN A 53 7.36 -11.19 -20.35
N HIS A 54 6.08 -10.86 -20.11
CA HIS A 54 5.50 -9.59 -20.57
C HIS A 54 6.20 -8.39 -19.92
N ALA A 55 6.58 -8.50 -18.65
CA ALA A 55 7.27 -7.45 -17.91
C ALA A 55 8.72 -7.23 -18.34
N ARG A 56 9.35 -8.13 -19.11
CA ARG A 56 10.76 -7.98 -19.54
C ARG A 56 11.04 -6.73 -20.35
N SER A 57 10.05 -6.24 -21.08
CA SER A 57 10.16 -5.01 -21.87
C SER A 57 9.92 -3.75 -21.05
N LEU A 58 9.54 -3.88 -19.78
CA LEU A 58 9.38 -2.73 -18.90
C LEU A 58 10.75 -2.17 -18.57
N ARG A 59 10.97 -0.94 -19.02
CA ARG A 59 12.12 -0.16 -18.61
C ARG A 59 11.84 0.47 -17.27
N SER A 60 12.86 0.51 -16.42
CA SER A 60 12.86 1.26 -15.19
C SER A 60 14.10 2.12 -15.10
N GLU A 61 13.96 3.23 -14.40
CA GLU A 61 15.06 4.03 -13.90
C GLU A 61 15.10 3.87 -12.38
N ASN A 62 16.29 3.91 -11.80
CA ASN A 62 16.40 3.87 -10.34
C ASN A 62 16.10 5.23 -9.72
N VAL A 63 15.32 5.22 -8.64
CA VAL A 63 15.25 6.32 -7.67
C VAL A 63 15.92 5.84 -6.40
N THR A 64 17.05 6.46 -6.04
CA THR A 64 17.85 6.07 -4.88
C THR A 64 17.70 7.09 -3.76
N VAL A 65 17.22 6.65 -2.60
CA VAL A 65 17.03 7.48 -1.41
C VAL A 65 17.49 6.70 -0.18
N ALA A 66 18.24 7.36 0.71
CA ALA A 66 18.78 6.75 1.93
C ALA A 66 19.51 5.39 1.69
N GLY A 67 20.20 5.27 0.54
CA GLY A 67 20.92 4.04 0.15
C GLY A 67 20.04 2.90 -0.36
N VAL A 68 18.75 3.13 -0.58
CA VAL A 68 17.78 2.18 -1.14
C VAL A 68 17.43 2.58 -2.55
N ALA A 69 17.48 1.64 -3.49
CA ALA A 69 17.02 1.83 -4.86
C ALA A 69 15.62 1.25 -5.06
N PHE A 70 14.76 2.01 -5.74
CA PHE A 70 13.44 1.59 -6.21
C PHE A 70 13.39 1.67 -7.74
N ASP A 71 12.80 0.66 -8.38
CA ASP A 71 12.49 0.64 -9.80
C ASP A 71 11.33 1.61 -10.07
N TRP A 72 11.61 2.74 -10.70
CA TRP A 72 10.58 3.63 -11.22
C TRP A 72 10.36 3.29 -12.70
N PHE A 73 9.20 2.74 -13.04
CA PHE A 73 8.94 2.24 -14.39
C PHE A 73 8.45 3.37 -15.32
N ASP A 74 9.00 3.42 -16.54
CA ASP A 74 8.70 4.47 -17.55
C ASP A 74 7.99 3.98 -18.82
N ALA A 75 7.86 2.66 -18.98
CA ALA A 75 7.36 2.04 -20.20
C ALA A 75 5.88 1.69 -20.07
N GLN A 76 5.16 1.56 -21.18
CA GLN A 76 3.75 1.14 -21.17
C GLN A 76 3.58 -0.21 -20.46
N LEU A 77 2.62 -0.29 -19.52
CA LEU A 77 2.27 -1.53 -18.84
C LEU A 77 1.68 -2.52 -19.87
N PRO A 78 2.21 -3.75 -19.99
CA PRO A 78 1.65 -4.77 -20.86
C PRO A 78 0.16 -4.99 -20.59
N GLY A 79 -0.62 -5.19 -21.67
CA GLY A 79 -2.08 -5.27 -21.58
C GLY A 79 -2.56 -6.42 -20.69
N GLU A 80 -1.85 -7.54 -20.69
CA GLU A 80 -2.12 -8.71 -19.86
C GLU A 80 -2.02 -8.37 -18.37
N ILE A 81 -0.98 -7.62 -17.98
CA ILE A 81 -0.79 -7.16 -16.61
C ILE A 81 -1.86 -6.10 -16.29
N ALA A 82 -2.02 -5.09 -17.14
CA ALA A 82 -2.96 -3.99 -16.91
C ALA A 82 -4.41 -4.47 -16.78
N ASN A 83 -4.81 -5.50 -17.53
CA ASN A 83 -6.13 -6.12 -17.42
C ASN A 83 -6.33 -6.79 -16.05
N GLU A 84 -5.33 -7.55 -15.59
CA GLU A 84 -5.41 -8.32 -14.35
C GLU A 84 -5.59 -7.43 -13.12
N ILE A 85 -4.82 -6.34 -13.04
CA ILE A 85 -4.85 -5.40 -11.89
C ILE A 85 -5.72 -4.17 -12.14
N ASN A 86 -6.66 -4.25 -13.09
CA ASN A 86 -7.66 -3.21 -13.38
C ASN A 86 -7.09 -1.81 -13.74
N LEU A 87 -5.96 -1.77 -14.44
CA LEU A 87 -5.28 -0.55 -14.89
C LEU A 87 -5.45 -0.27 -16.39
N THR A 88 -6.42 -0.91 -17.04
CA THR A 88 -6.68 -0.77 -18.48
C THR A 88 -6.92 0.68 -18.93
N ASN A 89 -7.46 1.50 -18.03
CA ASN A 89 -7.75 2.91 -18.23
C ASN A 89 -6.55 3.84 -18.00
N TYR A 90 -5.42 3.30 -17.54
CA TYR A 90 -4.25 4.07 -17.14
C TYR A 90 -3.07 3.80 -18.06
N GLU A 91 -2.19 4.77 -18.16
CA GLU A 91 -0.86 4.64 -18.72
C GLU A 91 0.18 5.10 -17.71
N ILE A 92 1.40 4.60 -17.87
CA ILE A 92 2.53 5.02 -17.04
C ILE A 92 2.95 6.40 -17.51
N ALA A 93 2.99 7.33 -16.56
CA ALA A 93 3.23 8.73 -16.81
C ALA A 93 4.71 8.97 -17.13
N GLU A 94 4.98 9.91 -18.02
CA GLU A 94 6.36 10.27 -18.40
C GLU A 94 7.22 10.65 -17.19
N HIS A 95 8.47 10.20 -17.17
CA HIS A 95 9.45 10.63 -16.18
C HIS A 95 9.90 12.06 -16.47
N THR A 96 9.56 12.98 -15.56
CA THR A 96 10.03 14.36 -15.60
C THR A 96 10.87 14.67 -14.37
N ASP A 97 11.74 15.67 -14.47
CA ASP A 97 12.55 16.13 -13.32
C ASP A 97 11.67 16.50 -12.12
N ALA A 98 10.53 17.15 -12.37
CA ALA A 98 9.58 17.53 -11.32
C ALA A 98 8.94 16.31 -10.62
N ARG A 99 8.61 15.24 -11.36
CA ARG A 99 8.10 13.99 -10.77
C ARG A 99 9.20 13.25 -10.00
N ARG A 100 10.42 13.24 -10.53
CA ARG A 100 11.59 12.66 -9.87
C ARG A 100 11.90 13.36 -8.55
N GLU A 101 11.91 14.69 -8.56
CA GLU A 101 12.12 15.53 -7.37
C GLU A 101 11.02 15.25 -6.33
N ALA A 102 9.75 15.33 -6.71
CA ALA A 102 8.64 15.06 -5.80
C ALA A 102 8.69 13.65 -5.19
N LEU A 103 9.03 12.62 -5.99
CA LEU A 103 9.17 11.25 -5.50
C LEU A 103 10.35 11.09 -4.55
N SER A 104 11.50 11.69 -4.89
CA SER A 104 12.71 11.63 -4.08
C SER A 104 12.50 12.34 -2.74
N GLU A 105 11.89 13.53 -2.76
CA GLU A 105 11.52 14.27 -1.55
C GLU A 105 10.53 13.49 -0.67
N ALA A 106 9.53 12.83 -1.27
CA ALA A 106 8.56 12.03 -0.54
C ALA A 106 9.21 10.84 0.18
N LEU A 107 10.06 10.09 -0.53
CA LEU A 107 10.79 8.95 0.04
C LEU A 107 11.80 9.40 1.09
N ASP A 108 12.51 10.50 0.85
CA ASP A 108 13.52 11.03 1.78
C ASP A 108 12.83 11.50 3.06
N ARG A 109 11.71 12.21 2.91
CA ARG A 109 10.86 12.62 4.03
C ARG A 109 10.41 11.43 4.86
N LEU A 110 9.91 10.37 4.23
CA LEU A 110 9.49 9.17 4.93
C LEU A 110 10.66 8.53 5.71
N SER A 111 11.85 8.48 5.10
CA SER A 111 13.06 7.93 5.73
C SER A 111 13.50 8.71 6.98
N LEU A 112 13.35 10.03 6.95
CA LEU A 112 13.77 10.93 8.04
C LEU A 112 12.76 11.01 9.17
N VAL A 113 11.47 11.10 8.83
CA VAL A 113 10.41 11.38 9.81
C VAL A 113 9.76 10.11 10.35
N HIS A 114 9.72 9.04 9.55
CA HIS A 114 9.11 7.79 9.96
C HIS A 114 9.95 6.58 9.55
N PRO A 115 11.14 6.41 10.14
CA PRO A 115 12.12 5.40 9.71
C PRO A 115 11.59 3.96 9.79
N GLU A 116 10.70 3.65 10.74
CA GLU A 116 10.04 2.35 10.82
C GLU A 116 9.10 2.11 9.62
N GLY A 117 8.30 3.11 9.25
CA GLY A 117 7.44 3.05 8.06
C GLY A 117 8.26 3.01 6.77
N PHE A 118 9.35 3.77 6.68
CA PHE A 118 10.28 3.68 5.56
C PHE A 118 10.95 2.31 5.46
N ALA A 119 11.36 1.72 6.59
CA ALA A 119 11.93 0.37 6.61
C ALA A 119 10.93 -0.66 6.04
N ARG A 120 9.63 -0.49 6.33
CA ARG A 120 8.56 -1.30 5.73
C ARG A 120 8.42 -1.04 4.22
N VAL A 121 8.41 0.22 3.78
CA VAL A 121 8.38 0.54 2.34
C VAL A 121 9.58 -0.06 1.61
N ARG A 122 10.80 0.11 2.15
CA ARG A 122 12.02 -0.53 1.64
C ARG A 122 11.89 -2.04 1.58
N GLU A 123 11.25 -2.68 2.54
CA GLU A 123 11.15 -4.13 2.58
C GLU A 123 10.14 -4.66 1.55
N PHE A 124 8.96 -4.04 1.48
CA PHE A 124 7.79 -4.54 0.76
C PHE A 124 7.47 -3.79 -0.53
N VAL A 125 8.29 -2.83 -0.94
CA VAL A 125 8.18 -2.13 -2.23
C VAL A 125 9.51 -2.20 -2.97
N ARG A 126 9.45 -2.60 -4.24
CA ARG A 126 10.56 -2.59 -5.20
C ARG A 126 10.23 -1.67 -6.37
N GLY A 127 9.00 -1.75 -6.85
CA GLY A 127 8.52 -1.03 -8.03
C GLY A 127 7.57 0.12 -7.69
N LEU A 128 7.73 1.21 -8.41
CA LEU A 128 6.90 2.41 -8.33
C LEU A 128 6.34 2.73 -9.72
N LEU A 129 5.02 2.84 -9.80
CA LEU A 129 4.28 3.15 -11.01
C LEU A 129 3.55 4.48 -10.85
N TRP A 130 4.11 5.54 -11.42
CA TRP A 130 3.39 6.80 -11.56
C TRP A 130 2.48 6.68 -12.78
N VAL A 131 1.17 6.80 -12.59
CA VAL A 131 0.18 6.60 -13.66
C VAL A 131 -0.70 7.82 -13.89
N GLU A 132 -1.23 7.91 -15.09
CA GLU A 132 -2.24 8.90 -15.48
C GLU A 132 -3.36 8.24 -16.30
N LEU A 133 -4.52 8.89 -16.35
CA LEU A 133 -5.64 8.39 -17.14
C LEU A 133 -5.34 8.57 -18.62
N LYS A 134 -5.60 7.53 -19.41
CA LYS A 134 -5.48 7.61 -20.87
C LYS A 134 -6.36 8.74 -21.43
N PRO A 135 -5.94 9.40 -22.52
CA PRO A 135 -6.73 10.45 -23.16
C PRO A 135 -8.17 9.99 -23.47
N GLY A 136 -9.15 10.80 -23.06
CA GLY A 136 -10.57 10.54 -23.31
C GLY A 136 -11.28 9.65 -22.30
N VAL A 137 -10.56 9.03 -21.35
CA VAL A 137 -11.18 8.27 -20.26
C VAL A 137 -11.89 9.21 -19.28
N ARG A 138 -13.19 9.00 -19.07
CA ARG A 138 -14.00 9.74 -18.08
C ARG A 138 -14.15 8.93 -16.79
N ALA A 139 -13.05 8.81 -16.05
CA ALA A 139 -13.00 8.18 -14.73
C ALA A 139 -12.34 9.13 -13.73
N SER A 140 -12.50 8.89 -12.43
CA SER A 140 -11.70 9.60 -11.43
C SER A 140 -10.29 9.01 -11.40
N SER A 141 -9.27 9.86 -11.38
CA SER A 141 -7.89 9.41 -11.18
C SER A 141 -7.74 8.68 -9.85
N LEU A 142 -7.03 7.55 -9.88
CA LEU A 142 -6.60 6.86 -8.67
C LEU A 142 -5.74 7.80 -7.82
N THR A 143 -5.83 7.70 -6.50
CA THR A 143 -4.85 8.39 -5.63
C THR A 143 -3.59 7.55 -5.58
N SER A 144 -3.70 6.37 -4.98
CA SER A 144 -2.70 5.32 -4.92
C SER A 144 -3.40 3.97 -4.86
N SER A 145 -2.66 2.89 -5.16
CA SER A 145 -3.14 1.52 -5.05
C SER A 145 -1.97 0.54 -4.98
N SER A 146 -2.19 -0.56 -4.28
CA SER A 146 -1.42 -1.78 -4.35
C SER A 146 -2.38 -2.93 -4.59
N ASP A 147 -2.01 -3.87 -5.45
CA ASP A 147 -2.82 -5.06 -5.73
C ASP A 147 -2.15 -6.29 -5.09
N PRO A 148 -2.86 -7.07 -4.25
CA PRO A 148 -2.30 -8.29 -3.67
C PRO A 148 -1.80 -9.31 -4.72
N ALA A 149 -2.33 -9.28 -5.94
CA ALA A 149 -1.86 -10.10 -7.04
C ALA A 149 -0.50 -9.65 -7.59
N LEU A 150 -0.16 -8.36 -7.47
CA LEU A 150 1.12 -7.80 -7.90
C LEU A 150 1.93 -7.31 -6.67
N PRO A 151 2.63 -8.24 -5.99
CA PRO A 151 3.39 -7.90 -4.80
C PRO A 151 4.56 -6.96 -5.14
N TYR A 152 5.06 -6.22 -4.16
CA TYR A 152 6.21 -5.31 -4.29
C TYR A 152 6.05 -4.10 -5.19
N ILE A 153 4.87 -3.88 -5.79
CA ILE A 153 4.64 -2.74 -6.67
C ILE A 153 3.54 -1.84 -6.10
N VAL A 154 3.82 -0.54 -6.11
CA VAL A 154 2.89 0.50 -5.69
C VAL A 154 2.58 1.41 -6.87
N LEU A 155 1.30 1.75 -7.02
CA LEU A 155 0.78 2.61 -8.04
C LEU A 155 0.27 3.90 -7.43
N PHE A 156 0.48 5.02 -8.11
CA PHE A 156 -0.04 6.32 -7.69
C PHE A 156 -0.13 7.27 -8.86
N SER A 157 -1.01 8.28 -8.75
CA SER A 157 -1.09 9.36 -9.74
C SER A 157 -0.67 10.69 -9.10
N ASP A 158 -0.68 11.76 -9.88
CA ASP A 158 -0.42 13.11 -9.35
C ASP A 158 -1.39 13.49 -8.23
N LYS A 159 -2.59 12.89 -8.21
CA LYS A 159 -3.56 13.04 -7.11
C LYS A 159 -3.00 12.64 -5.74
N ALA A 160 -2.04 11.71 -5.66
CA ALA A 160 -1.38 11.34 -4.40
C ALA A 160 -0.65 12.51 -3.72
N ARG A 161 -0.26 13.53 -4.48
CA ARG A 161 0.35 14.76 -3.94
C ARG A 161 -0.67 15.72 -3.37
N HIS A 162 -1.97 15.48 -3.59
CA HIS A 162 -3.05 16.35 -3.15
C HIS A 162 -3.96 15.70 -2.13
N HIS A 163 -4.03 14.37 -2.09
CA HIS A 163 -5.01 13.65 -1.30
C HIS A 163 -4.37 12.84 -0.18
N ILE A 164 -4.85 13.06 1.04
CA ILE A 164 -4.56 12.25 2.22
C ILE A 164 -5.83 11.46 2.59
N PRO A 165 -5.75 10.12 2.70
CA PRO A 165 -6.86 9.31 3.21
C PRO A 165 -7.29 9.75 4.63
N PRO A 166 -8.54 9.54 5.05
CA PRO A 166 -9.60 8.88 4.31
C PRO A 166 -10.26 9.76 3.24
N ASN A 167 -10.31 11.10 3.38
CA ASN A 167 -11.04 11.98 2.44
C ASN A 167 -10.47 13.42 2.32
N THR A 168 -9.27 13.71 2.82
CA THR A 168 -8.72 15.08 2.81
C THR A 168 -8.08 15.39 1.45
N VAL A 169 -8.57 16.42 0.76
CA VAL A 169 -8.01 16.89 -0.53
C VAL A 169 -7.49 18.31 -0.34
N SER A 170 -6.22 18.51 -0.68
CA SER A 170 -5.56 19.81 -0.68
C SER A 170 -5.55 20.43 -2.09
N PRO A 171 -5.76 21.75 -2.21
CA PRO A 171 -5.61 22.45 -3.47
C PRO A 171 -4.16 22.53 -3.95
N GLU A 172 -3.17 22.38 -3.06
CA GLU A 172 -1.74 22.48 -3.38
C GLU A 172 -1.08 21.10 -3.28
N PRO A 173 -0.15 20.77 -4.20
CA PRO A 173 0.59 19.53 -4.10
C PRO A 173 1.61 19.60 -2.96
N SER A 174 1.81 18.48 -2.26
CA SER A 174 2.88 18.33 -1.26
C SER A 174 3.59 16.98 -1.40
N PRO A 175 4.94 16.96 -1.35
CA PRO A 175 5.69 15.71 -1.26
C PRO A 175 5.36 14.93 0.02
N ARG A 176 4.88 15.60 1.09
CA ARG A 176 4.48 14.93 2.33
C ARG A 176 3.20 14.12 2.16
N PHE A 177 2.29 14.56 1.30
CA PHE A 177 1.08 13.79 0.98
C PHE A 177 1.42 12.58 0.11
N LEU A 178 2.36 12.74 -0.83
CA LEU A 178 2.90 11.60 -1.57
C LEU A 178 3.61 10.60 -0.64
N ALA A 179 4.40 11.07 0.32
CA ALA A 179 5.06 10.23 1.32
C ALA A 179 4.05 9.39 2.11
N GLU A 180 2.93 10.02 2.52
CA GLU A 180 1.86 9.30 3.22
C GLU A 180 1.21 8.23 2.34
N ASN A 181 0.94 8.50 1.06
CA ASN A 181 0.37 7.52 0.14
C ASN A 181 1.35 6.37 -0.17
N LEU A 182 2.66 6.64 -0.27
CA LEU A 182 3.66 5.57 -0.40
C LEU A 182 3.71 4.68 0.85
N LEU A 183 3.62 5.27 2.03
CA LEU A 183 3.51 4.53 3.29
C LEU A 183 2.21 3.71 3.34
N HIS A 184 1.09 4.28 2.89
CA HIS A 184 -0.21 3.63 2.82
C HIS A 184 -0.12 2.33 2.03
N GLU A 185 0.34 2.40 0.78
CA GLU A 185 0.40 1.24 -0.09
C GLU A 185 1.51 0.26 0.30
N GLY A 186 2.66 0.74 0.77
CA GLY A 186 3.69 -0.14 1.31
C GLY A 186 3.21 -0.92 2.55
N THR A 187 2.33 -0.31 3.35
CA THR A 187 1.68 -0.99 4.48
C THR A 187 0.66 -2.02 3.99
N HIS A 188 -0.11 -1.73 2.93
CA HIS A 188 -0.97 -2.73 2.30
C HIS A 188 -0.20 -3.93 1.76
N GLN A 189 0.96 -3.73 1.14
CA GLN A 189 1.84 -4.82 0.69
C GLN A 189 2.29 -5.72 1.87
N SER A 190 2.73 -5.10 2.97
CA SER A 190 3.11 -5.79 4.21
C SER A 190 1.95 -6.59 4.84
N ILE A 191 0.74 -6.01 4.91
CA ILE A 191 -0.44 -6.70 5.44
C ILE A 191 -0.81 -7.89 4.55
N SER A 192 -0.89 -7.68 3.23
CA SER A 192 -1.23 -8.73 2.27
C SER A 192 -0.25 -9.90 2.35
N PHE A 193 1.05 -9.61 2.42
CA PHE A 193 2.08 -10.61 2.66
C PHE A 193 1.82 -11.41 3.95
N HIS A 194 1.54 -10.71 5.06
CA HIS A 194 1.34 -11.34 6.36
C HIS A 194 0.12 -12.26 6.38
N VAL A 195 -1.01 -11.78 5.82
CA VAL A 195 -2.25 -12.53 5.71
C VAL A 195 -2.07 -13.79 4.87
N LEU A 196 -1.38 -13.68 3.72
CA LEU A 196 -1.11 -14.80 2.82
C LEU A 196 -0.15 -15.83 3.43
N GLN A 197 0.74 -15.43 4.33
CA GLN A 197 1.72 -16.33 4.93
C GLN A 197 1.26 -16.98 6.25
N HIS A 198 0.47 -16.29 7.08
CA HIS A 198 0.29 -16.67 8.48
C HIS A 198 -1.13 -17.09 8.89
N GLN A 199 -2.03 -17.37 7.94
CA GLN A 199 -3.43 -17.76 8.23
C GLN A 199 -4.05 -16.90 9.34
N VAL A 200 -4.28 -15.62 9.04
CA VAL A 200 -4.80 -14.65 10.02
C VAL A 200 -6.28 -14.90 10.34
N PHE A 201 -7.07 -15.31 9.35
CA PHE A 201 -8.50 -15.53 9.48
C PHE A 201 -8.83 -17.00 9.73
N ALA A 202 -9.86 -17.24 10.52
CA ALA A 202 -10.30 -18.59 10.91
C ALA A 202 -10.63 -19.45 9.69
N ASP A 203 -10.46 -20.77 9.83
CA ASP A 203 -10.82 -21.72 8.79
C ASP A 203 -12.29 -21.56 8.38
N GLY A 204 -12.54 -21.45 7.08
CA GLY A 204 -13.88 -21.22 6.53
C GLY A 204 -14.34 -19.76 6.57
N TYR A 205 -13.49 -18.81 7.00
CA TYR A 205 -13.77 -17.38 6.82
C TYR A 205 -14.08 -17.05 5.36
N SER A 206 -15.13 -16.25 5.16
CA SER A 206 -15.58 -15.82 3.84
C SER A 206 -15.92 -14.34 3.89
N SER A 207 -15.12 -13.51 3.23
CA SER A 207 -15.35 -12.06 3.10
C SER A 207 -16.78 -11.74 2.59
N LYS A 208 -17.37 -12.65 1.81
CA LYS A 208 -18.74 -12.51 1.28
C LYS A 208 -19.83 -12.88 2.29
N GLU A 209 -19.64 -13.92 3.08
CA GLU A 209 -20.70 -14.53 3.92
C GLU A 209 -20.60 -14.14 5.40
N SER A 210 -19.42 -13.73 5.85
CA SER A 210 -19.20 -13.26 7.21
C SER A 210 -19.93 -11.93 7.48
N PRO A 211 -20.24 -11.63 8.77
CA PRO A 211 -20.80 -10.35 9.17
C PRO A 211 -19.97 -9.18 8.65
N LYS A 212 -20.66 -8.07 8.34
CA LYS A 212 -20.02 -6.83 7.93
C LYS A 212 -20.07 -5.80 9.05
N ILE A 213 -19.00 -5.02 9.15
CA ILE A 213 -18.90 -3.90 10.07
C ILE A 213 -19.56 -2.68 9.41
N GLU A 214 -20.55 -2.10 10.08
CA GLU A 214 -21.13 -0.82 9.65
C GLU A 214 -20.16 0.33 9.92
N ILE A 215 -19.89 1.15 8.91
CA ILE A 215 -18.99 2.29 8.94
C ILE A 215 -19.81 3.57 9.07
N LYS A 216 -20.05 3.97 10.31
CA LYS A 216 -21.00 5.04 10.66
C LYS A 216 -20.67 6.37 10.00
N TRP A 217 -19.38 6.71 9.83
CA TRP A 217 -18.96 7.95 9.17
C TRP A 217 -19.10 7.93 7.63
N ARG A 218 -19.38 6.77 7.03
CA ARG A 218 -19.67 6.62 5.60
C ARG A 218 -21.18 6.58 5.30
N ALA A 219 -22.05 6.56 6.32
CA ALA A 219 -23.50 6.41 6.15
C ALA A 219 -24.14 7.51 5.28
N SER A 220 -23.60 8.73 5.29
CA SER A 220 -24.10 9.85 4.48
C SER A 220 -23.62 9.83 3.02
N GLN A 221 -22.72 8.92 2.63
CA GLN A 221 -22.13 8.90 1.29
C GLN A 221 -22.97 8.20 0.21
N GLY A 222 -24.15 7.67 0.57
CA GLY A 222 -25.15 7.15 -0.38
C GLY A 222 -24.78 5.87 -1.13
N VAL A 223 -23.63 5.25 -0.82
CA VAL A 223 -23.19 3.99 -1.44
C VAL A 223 -23.12 2.89 -0.39
N ALA A 224 -24.07 1.96 -0.40
CA ALA A 224 -24.20 0.90 0.61
C ALA A 224 -22.91 0.06 0.77
N ARG A 225 -22.17 -0.21 -0.31
CA ARG A 225 -20.87 -0.92 -0.27
C ARG A 225 -19.80 -0.17 0.56
N ASN A 226 -19.89 1.15 0.65
CA ASN A 226 -18.96 1.95 1.43
C ASN A 226 -19.37 2.06 2.89
N GLN A 227 -20.61 1.71 3.23
CA GLN A 227 -21.14 1.69 4.59
C GLN A 227 -20.92 0.35 5.29
N PHE A 228 -20.87 -0.79 4.60
CA PHE A 228 -20.69 -2.09 5.23
C PHE A 228 -19.40 -2.75 4.74
N TRP A 229 -18.41 -2.88 5.62
CA TRP A 229 -17.09 -3.41 5.29
C TRP A 229 -16.93 -4.84 5.77
N GLU A 230 -16.25 -5.63 4.96
CA GLU A 230 -15.82 -6.98 5.30
C GLU A 230 -14.75 -6.95 6.41
N VAL A 231 -14.68 -8.00 7.23
CA VAL A 231 -13.76 -8.08 8.40
C VAL A 231 -12.29 -7.94 7.98
N ASP A 232 -11.90 -8.58 6.88
CA ASP A 232 -10.57 -8.48 6.29
C ASP A 232 -10.23 -7.05 5.82
N ARG A 233 -11.17 -6.38 5.17
CA ARG A 233 -11.05 -4.97 4.77
C ARG A 233 -10.90 -4.06 5.98
N ALA A 234 -11.68 -4.27 7.03
CA ALA A 234 -11.59 -3.50 8.26
C ALA A 234 -10.25 -3.74 8.98
N PHE A 235 -9.76 -4.99 9.03
CA PHE A 235 -8.44 -5.32 9.55
C PHE A 235 -7.32 -4.59 8.79
N HIS A 236 -7.33 -4.66 7.45
CA HIS A 236 -6.39 -3.94 6.59
C HIS A 236 -6.43 -2.43 6.86
N ALA A 237 -7.63 -1.84 6.87
CA ALA A 237 -7.80 -0.40 7.11
C ALA A 237 -7.30 0.02 8.50
N THR A 238 -7.53 -0.80 9.53
CA THR A 238 -7.10 -0.50 10.91
C THR A 238 -5.58 -0.50 10.99
N CYS A 239 -4.92 -1.50 10.39
CA CYS A 239 -3.47 -1.57 10.32
C CYS A 239 -2.88 -0.35 9.58
N VAL A 240 -3.43 0.01 8.42
CA VAL A 240 -2.99 1.18 7.66
C VAL A 240 -3.18 2.47 8.47
N TYR A 241 -4.39 2.72 8.97
CA TYR A 241 -4.68 3.94 9.73
C TYR A 241 -3.79 4.08 10.96
N ASN A 242 -3.46 2.98 11.65
CA ASN A 242 -2.52 3.02 12.75
C ASN A 242 -1.15 3.59 12.32
N GLN A 243 -0.60 3.12 11.19
CA GLN A 243 0.67 3.62 10.66
C GLN A 243 0.57 5.07 10.17
N LEU A 244 -0.51 5.42 9.48
CA LEU A 244 -0.71 6.78 9.00
C LEU A 244 -0.86 7.78 10.15
N LEU A 245 -1.60 7.44 11.21
CA LEU A 245 -1.76 8.33 12.37
C LEU A 245 -0.43 8.58 13.09
N ARG A 246 0.44 7.57 13.19
CA ARG A 246 1.81 7.75 13.71
C ARG A 246 2.61 8.73 12.86
N PHE A 247 2.61 8.53 11.54
CA PHE A 247 3.26 9.43 10.58
C PHE A 247 2.74 10.87 10.73
N ARG A 248 1.41 11.05 10.72
CA ARG A 248 0.75 12.36 10.85
C ARG A 248 1.06 13.05 12.16
N ARG A 249 1.07 12.33 13.28
CA ARG A 249 1.44 12.89 14.59
C ARG A 249 2.87 13.44 14.55
N THR A 250 3.82 12.67 14.03
CA THR A 250 5.20 13.14 13.89
C THR A 250 5.31 14.33 12.93
N GLU A 251 4.55 14.38 11.84
CA GLU A 251 4.48 15.55 10.96
C GLU A 251 3.92 16.79 11.66
N LEU A 252 2.81 16.65 12.41
CA LEU A 252 2.14 17.75 13.10
C LEU A 252 3.00 18.38 14.22
N ASP A 253 3.87 17.59 14.86
CA ASP A 253 4.80 18.05 15.89
C ASP A 253 5.92 18.95 15.32
N ARG A 254 6.04 19.05 13.99
CA ARG A 254 7.08 19.85 13.34
C ARG A 254 6.63 21.28 13.11
N ASN A 255 7.61 22.17 12.96
CA ASN A 255 7.39 23.60 12.73
C ASN A 255 7.55 24.02 11.25
N ASP A 256 7.92 23.09 10.36
CA ASP A 256 8.20 23.36 8.93
C ASP A 256 7.01 23.08 7.99
N LEU A 257 5.84 22.74 8.53
CA LEU A 257 4.62 22.57 7.73
C LEU A 257 4.09 23.92 7.26
N THR A 258 3.64 23.98 6.00
CA THR A 258 2.81 25.10 5.55
C THR A 258 1.47 25.10 6.30
N ALA A 259 0.76 26.23 6.28
CA ALA A 259 -0.57 26.32 6.91
C ALA A 259 -1.56 25.32 6.29
N ASN A 260 -1.50 25.14 4.97
CA ASN A 260 -2.32 24.19 4.23
C ASN A 260 -1.95 22.73 4.59
N GLU A 261 -0.66 22.37 4.62
CA GLU A 261 -0.23 21.03 5.04
C GLU A 261 -0.66 20.70 6.47
N ARG A 262 -0.46 21.64 7.40
CA ARG A 262 -0.90 21.47 8.79
C ARG A 262 -2.41 21.28 8.89
N ALA A 263 -3.19 22.09 8.17
CA ALA A 263 -4.64 21.96 8.17
C ALA A 263 -5.09 20.60 7.61
N CYS A 264 -4.47 20.13 6.53
CA CYS A 264 -4.77 18.82 5.94
C CYS A 264 -4.42 17.67 6.89
N PHE A 265 -3.21 17.67 7.47
CA PHE A 265 -2.81 16.62 8.41
C PHE A 265 -3.66 16.63 9.68
N GLN A 266 -4.00 17.80 10.21
CA GLN A 266 -4.84 17.92 11.40
C GLN A 266 -6.24 17.37 11.13
N ALA A 267 -6.87 17.76 10.02
CA ALA A 267 -8.18 17.26 9.64
C ALA A 267 -8.18 15.73 9.43
N ALA A 268 -7.17 15.21 8.74
CA ALA A 268 -7.02 13.78 8.51
C ALA A 268 -6.74 13.00 9.82
N TYR A 269 -5.98 13.58 10.76
CA TYR A 269 -5.73 12.99 12.07
C TYR A 269 -7.01 12.95 12.92
N ASP A 270 -7.74 14.06 12.98
CA ASP A 270 -8.97 14.21 13.75
C ASP A 270 -10.10 13.29 13.24
N GLU A 271 -10.17 13.02 11.93
CA GLU A 271 -11.08 12.02 11.35
C GLU A 271 -10.57 10.58 11.57
N GLY A 272 -9.26 10.36 11.41
CA GLY A 272 -8.65 9.03 11.43
C GLY A 272 -8.62 8.39 12.83
N LEU A 273 -8.35 9.16 13.89
CA LEU A 273 -8.23 8.64 15.25
C LEU A 273 -9.52 8.01 15.79
N PRO A 274 -10.70 8.65 15.73
CA PRO A 274 -11.94 8.00 16.13
C PRO A 274 -12.30 6.83 15.20
N ALA A 275 -11.97 6.91 13.91
CA ALA A 275 -12.22 5.83 12.95
C ALA A 275 -11.42 4.56 13.28
N VAL A 276 -10.10 4.68 13.56
CA VAL A 276 -9.27 3.50 13.90
C VAL A 276 -9.71 2.88 15.23
N ARG A 277 -10.06 3.70 16.23
CA ARG A 277 -10.57 3.21 17.52
C ARG A 277 -11.90 2.48 17.37
N TYR A 278 -12.78 2.97 16.48
CA TYR A 278 -14.02 2.29 16.15
C TYR A 278 -13.75 0.94 15.47
N LEU A 279 -12.95 0.91 14.41
CA LEU A 279 -12.65 -0.33 13.69
C LEU A 279 -12.01 -1.37 14.61
N MET A 280 -11.05 -0.96 15.46
CA MET A 280 -10.41 -1.85 16.42
C MET A 280 -11.42 -2.51 17.36
N ARG A 281 -12.35 -1.72 17.92
CA ARG A 281 -13.42 -2.25 18.77
C ARG A 281 -14.32 -3.24 18.01
N GLU A 282 -14.72 -2.92 16.79
CA GLU A 282 -15.58 -3.81 15.98
C GLU A 282 -14.85 -5.10 15.59
N LEU A 283 -13.55 -5.05 15.33
CA LEU A 283 -12.72 -6.23 15.06
C LEU A 283 -12.59 -7.14 16.29
N GLU A 284 -12.42 -6.56 17.49
CA GLU A 284 -12.38 -7.32 18.75
C GLU A 284 -13.70 -8.06 19.02
N LEU A 285 -14.84 -7.45 18.70
CA LEU A 285 -16.16 -8.10 18.81
C LEU A 285 -16.33 -9.27 17.84
N LEU A 286 -15.52 -9.30 16.77
CA LEU A 286 -15.54 -10.30 15.71
C LEU A 286 -14.31 -11.21 15.77
N SER A 287 -13.67 -11.33 16.95
CA SER A 287 -12.44 -12.12 17.14
C SER A 287 -12.58 -13.60 16.76
N GLU A 288 -13.80 -14.14 16.79
CA GLU A 288 -14.13 -15.50 16.33
C GLU A 288 -13.85 -15.75 14.84
N HIS A 289 -13.73 -14.70 14.03
CA HIS A 289 -13.34 -14.78 12.62
C HIS A 289 -11.82 -14.78 12.40
N PHE A 290 -11.04 -14.75 13.49
CA PHE A 290 -9.59 -14.80 13.46
C PHE A 290 -9.07 -16.13 14.02
N THR A 291 -7.90 -16.56 13.56
CA THR A 291 -7.16 -17.65 14.21
C THR A 291 -6.57 -17.17 15.54
N PRO A 292 -6.03 -18.06 16.39
CA PRO A 292 -5.29 -17.63 17.59
C PRO A 292 -4.19 -16.61 17.27
N HIS A 293 -3.44 -16.82 16.18
CA HIS A 293 -2.46 -15.86 15.69
C HIS A 293 -3.11 -14.52 15.30
N GLY A 294 -4.23 -14.55 14.55
CA GLY A 294 -4.97 -13.34 14.23
C GLY A 294 -5.45 -12.55 15.45
N VAL A 295 -5.89 -13.24 16.51
CA VAL A 295 -6.28 -12.60 17.78
C VAL A 295 -5.09 -11.96 18.50
N GLU A 296 -3.91 -12.59 18.48
CA GLU A 296 -2.67 -11.99 18.99
C GLU A 296 -2.33 -10.70 18.23
N LEU A 297 -2.48 -10.68 16.90
CA LEU A 297 -2.27 -9.46 16.10
C LEU A 297 -3.27 -8.37 16.46
N LEU A 298 -4.54 -8.71 16.71
CA LEU A 298 -5.54 -7.74 17.16
C LEU A 298 -5.17 -7.13 18.52
N ALA A 299 -4.68 -7.94 19.46
CA ALA A 299 -4.23 -7.45 20.77
C ALA A 299 -3.03 -6.48 20.64
N ASP A 300 -2.06 -6.82 19.81
CA ASP A 300 -0.91 -5.93 19.52
C ASP A 300 -1.37 -4.64 18.83
N LEU A 301 -2.28 -4.73 17.85
CA LEU A 301 -2.84 -3.58 17.15
C LEU A 301 -3.62 -2.67 18.09
N ARG A 302 -4.34 -3.25 19.05
CA ARG A 302 -5.05 -2.52 20.10
C ARG A 302 -4.08 -1.74 20.96
N GLN A 303 -3.03 -2.37 21.47
CA GLN A 303 -2.01 -1.68 22.26
C GLN A 303 -1.41 -0.49 21.49
N GLN A 304 -1.10 -0.67 20.20
CA GLN A 304 -0.59 0.43 19.37
C GLN A 304 -1.62 1.55 19.18
N THR A 305 -2.88 1.20 19.01
CA THR A 305 -3.99 2.15 18.83
C THR A 305 -4.26 2.96 20.10
N ASP A 306 -4.10 2.34 21.28
CA ASP A 306 -4.24 3.03 22.57
C ASP A 306 -3.09 4.01 22.85
N HIS A 307 -1.94 3.87 22.18
CA HIS A 307 -0.79 4.78 22.27
C HIS A 307 -0.85 5.97 21.28
N LEU A 308 -1.84 6.02 20.38
CA LEU A 308 -2.07 7.15 19.47
C LEU A 308 -2.69 8.36 20.19
#